data_AF-A0A2V9SYB8-F1
#
_entry.id   AF-A0A2V9SYB8-F1
#
_cell.length_a   1.000
_cell.length_b   1.000
_cell.length_c   1.000
_cell.angle_alpha   90.00
_cell.angle_beta   90.00
_cell.angle_gamma   90.00
#
_symmetry.space_group_name_H-M   'P 1'
#
loop_
_entity.id
_entity.type
_entity.pdbx_description
1 polymer ?
#
loop_
_entity_poly.entity_id
_entity_poly.type
_entity_poly.pdbx_seq_one_letter_code
_entity_poly.pdbx_strand_id
1 'polypeptide(L)'
;MATWFAALLLCGQTPAFGQQNPLTADQIIARYLEAIGGSDRFSSMTTFVEKGDVTGNLTDFVPAFHPPTLRKQQGIFEFYFKSPNRRFAVLRIENKIVGMHGCDGKVAWYFSVYAGWREFKPKPGSEYACENGYEPLPVLLLKQNTRIQLKGSKKVGGQMALAVQIRSPASPWDETFYFDAQTYLLVGWKSGGRFSVERFYSDYHEVGGVKLPFKVIQRTERSETTTTLREVEINSPVDDARFERSTALGQPKNPRATAVNPLVLSPHEEAKSPSGSPRESDTGQNAVYVNAKSFVDCPIAELREMVPELQGLQGSQNQEELTALLDKIGSKTVDLFQRVPNLISQEEVAESQGSSKAMRRKFSYLILVSPGQGRGNA
;
A
#
# COMPACT_ATOMS: atom_id res chain seq x y z
N MET A 1 96.46 18.67 11.74
CA MET A 1 95.82 19.09 10.48
C MET A 1 94.97 17.94 9.98
N ALA A 2 93.66 18.01 10.15
CA ALA A 2 92.70 17.08 9.54
C ALA A 2 91.41 17.86 9.28
N THR A 3 91.27 18.30 8.05
CA THR A 3 90.17 19.08 7.49
C THR A 3 88.96 18.19 7.25
N TRP A 4 87.81 18.60 7.80
CA TRP A 4 86.50 18.00 7.56
C TRP A 4 85.94 18.51 6.22
N PHE A 5 85.61 17.60 5.31
CA PHE A 5 84.75 17.91 4.15
C PHE A 5 83.30 17.59 4.53
N ALA A 6 82.48 18.63 4.65
CA ALA A 6 81.03 18.51 4.77
C ALA A 6 80.44 18.27 3.37
N ALA A 7 79.87 17.08 3.15
CA ALA A 7 79.04 16.79 2.00
C ALA A 7 77.61 17.29 2.27
N LEU A 8 77.18 18.33 1.53
CA LEU A 8 75.78 18.74 1.47
C LEU A 8 74.97 17.65 0.74
N LEU A 9 74.20 16.88 1.50
CA LEU A 9 73.08 16.10 0.96
C LEU A 9 71.91 17.06 0.68
N LEU A 10 71.70 17.42 -0.59
CA LEU A 10 70.42 17.96 -1.03
C LEU A 10 69.37 16.85 -0.91
N CYS A 11 68.61 16.86 0.18
CA CYS A 11 67.32 16.15 0.24
C CYS A 11 66.37 16.80 -0.76
N GLY A 12 66.20 16.18 -1.93
CA GLY A 12 65.09 16.47 -2.82
C GLY A 12 63.78 16.22 -2.06
N GLN A 13 63.05 17.29 -1.76
CA GLN A 13 61.68 17.20 -1.30
C GLN A 13 60.84 16.71 -2.49
N THR A 14 60.56 15.41 -2.53
CA THR A 14 59.44 14.93 -3.32
C THR A 14 58.18 15.53 -2.71
N PRO A 15 57.33 16.24 -3.47
CA PRO A 15 56.02 16.60 -2.96
C PRO A 15 55.31 15.31 -2.60
N ALA A 16 55.02 15.14 -1.31
CA ALA A 16 54.09 14.14 -0.85
C ALA A 16 52.79 14.35 -1.63
N PHE A 17 52.50 13.45 -2.56
CA PHE A 17 51.15 13.27 -3.06
C PHE A 17 50.29 13.03 -1.82
N GLY A 18 49.56 14.07 -1.41
CA GLY A 18 48.61 13.96 -0.32
C GLY A 18 47.74 12.76 -0.61
N GLN A 19 47.76 11.76 0.29
CA GLN A 19 46.77 10.70 0.28
C GLN A 19 45.41 11.39 0.31
N GLN A 20 44.74 11.45 -0.83
CA GLN A 20 43.30 11.68 -0.85
C GLN A 20 42.74 10.54 -0.01
N ASN A 21 42.28 10.84 1.20
CA ASN A 21 41.63 9.87 2.05
C ASN A 21 40.52 9.22 1.21
N PRO A 22 40.55 7.88 1.02
CA PRO A 22 39.56 7.22 0.19
C PRO A 22 38.19 7.50 0.80
N LEU A 23 37.27 8.01 -0.02
CA LEU A 23 35.91 8.35 0.37
C LEU A 23 35.27 7.14 1.09
N THR A 24 34.80 7.32 2.33
CA THR A 24 34.21 6.24 3.11
C THR A 24 32.71 6.08 2.81
N ALA A 25 32.14 4.92 3.19
CA ALA A 25 30.71 4.69 3.02
C ALA A 25 29.85 5.67 3.83
N ASP A 26 30.26 6.01 5.06
CA ASP A 26 29.58 6.99 5.90
C ASP A 26 29.60 8.39 5.27
N GLN A 27 30.74 8.78 4.68
CA GLN A 27 30.86 10.04 3.96
C GLN A 27 29.95 10.09 2.72
N ILE A 28 29.76 8.97 2.02
CA ILE A 28 28.84 8.90 0.88
C ILE A 28 27.40 9.12 1.34
N ILE A 29 26.97 8.46 2.42
CA ILE A 29 25.61 8.60 2.92
C ILE A 29 25.38 10.01 3.50
N ALA A 30 26.38 10.60 4.16
CA ALA A 30 26.32 11.99 4.61
C ALA A 30 26.14 12.97 3.43
N ARG A 31 26.94 12.83 2.36
CA ARG A 31 26.80 13.64 1.14
C ARG A 31 25.46 13.44 0.45
N TYR A 32 24.95 12.21 0.46
CA TYR A 32 23.59 11.94 -0.02
C TYR A 32 22.56 12.73 0.79
N LEU A 33 22.60 12.65 2.12
CA LEU A 33 21.69 13.36 3.00
C LEU A 33 21.73 14.88 2.77
N GLU A 34 22.93 15.45 2.64
CA GLU A 34 23.12 16.86 2.26
C GLU A 34 22.48 17.16 0.89
N ALA A 35 22.73 16.33 -0.13
CA ALA A 35 22.25 16.54 -1.50
C ALA A 35 20.72 16.50 -1.65
N ILE A 36 20.01 15.88 -0.70
CA ILE A 36 18.54 15.79 -0.66
C ILE A 36 17.88 16.77 0.32
N GLY A 37 18.65 17.63 1.00
CA GLY A 37 18.10 18.71 1.85
C GLY A 37 18.57 18.71 3.31
N GLY A 38 19.35 17.71 3.74
CA GLY A 38 19.91 17.64 5.09
C GLY A 38 18.96 17.10 6.16
N SER A 39 19.51 16.66 7.30
CA SER A 39 18.74 16.01 8.38
C SER A 39 17.65 16.90 8.98
N ASP A 40 17.91 18.20 9.11
CA ASP A 40 16.98 19.16 9.71
C ASP A 40 15.66 19.25 8.93
N ARG A 41 15.73 19.18 7.60
CA ARG A 41 14.52 19.22 6.76
C ARG A 41 13.66 17.98 6.99
N PHE A 42 14.25 16.78 6.96
CA PHE A 42 13.55 15.51 7.17
C PHE A 42 12.98 15.40 8.59
N SER A 43 13.76 15.78 9.61
CA SER A 43 13.32 15.73 11.01
C SER A 43 12.21 16.75 11.34
N SER A 44 12.13 17.85 10.59
CA SER A 44 11.07 18.86 10.74
C SER A 44 9.74 18.52 10.06
N MET A 45 9.68 17.42 9.28
CA MET A 45 8.47 17.04 8.56
C MET A 45 7.35 16.62 9.52
N THR A 46 6.24 17.36 9.51
CA THR A 46 5.05 17.02 10.28
C THR A 46 4.08 16.17 9.47
N THR A 47 4.01 16.41 8.17
CA THR A 47 3.17 15.67 7.22
C THR A 47 3.87 15.55 5.88
N PHE A 48 3.57 14.47 5.16
CA PHE A 48 4.11 14.22 3.83
C PHE A 48 3.08 13.46 3.01
N VAL A 49 2.79 13.94 1.81
CA VAL A 49 1.80 13.36 0.90
C VAL A 49 2.44 13.13 -0.45
N GLU A 50 2.26 11.95 -1.02
CA GLU A 50 2.60 11.65 -2.41
C GLU A 50 1.38 11.11 -3.13
N LYS A 51 1.19 11.56 -4.37
CA LYS A 51 0.19 10.98 -5.28
C LYS A 51 0.84 10.74 -6.63
N GLY A 52 0.59 9.57 -7.22
CA GLY A 52 1.24 9.17 -8.46
C GLY A 52 0.47 8.14 -9.25
N ASP A 53 0.99 7.86 -10.44
CA ASP A 53 0.59 6.76 -11.30
C ASP A 53 1.54 5.59 -11.07
N VAL A 54 1.01 4.38 -11.08
CA VAL A 54 1.82 3.16 -11.11
C VAL A 54 1.43 2.36 -12.34
N THR A 55 2.41 1.88 -13.08
CA THR A 55 2.20 0.97 -14.21
C THR A 55 3.01 -0.30 -14.03
N GLY A 56 2.49 -1.45 -14.45
CA GLY A 56 3.19 -2.73 -14.36
C GLY A 56 2.26 -3.87 -13.95
N ASN A 57 2.81 -4.94 -13.40
CA ASN A 57 2.00 -6.01 -12.81
C ASN A 57 1.69 -5.66 -11.35
N LEU A 58 0.52 -5.03 -11.15
CA LEU A 58 0.13 -4.35 -9.91
C LEU A 58 -0.69 -5.21 -8.95
N THR A 59 -1.12 -6.40 -9.37
CA THR A 59 -1.84 -7.31 -8.47
C THR A 59 -0.88 -8.24 -7.73
N ASP A 60 0.32 -8.49 -8.25
CA ASP A 60 1.21 -9.57 -7.80
C ASP A 60 2.22 -9.17 -6.71
N PHE A 61 1.73 -8.74 -5.55
CA PHE A 61 2.57 -8.28 -4.43
C PHE A 61 3.18 -9.41 -3.56
N VAL A 62 2.83 -10.67 -3.80
CA VAL A 62 3.33 -11.81 -3.00
C VAL A 62 4.13 -12.75 -3.92
N PRO A 63 5.46 -12.93 -3.72
CA PRO A 63 6.30 -13.75 -4.59
C PRO A 63 6.02 -15.26 -4.60
N ALA A 64 4.95 -15.74 -3.96
CA ALA A 64 4.78 -17.16 -3.67
C ALA A 64 3.43 -17.67 -4.16
N PHE A 65 3.50 -18.76 -4.93
CA PHE A 65 2.43 -19.72 -5.24
C PHE A 65 1.69 -19.63 -6.58
N HIS A 66 1.76 -18.55 -7.36
CA HIS A 66 1.16 -18.53 -8.71
C HIS A 66 2.10 -17.95 -9.77
N PRO A 67 2.08 -18.48 -11.02
CA PRO A 67 2.78 -17.84 -12.13
C PRO A 67 2.14 -16.47 -12.41
N PRO A 68 2.94 -15.39 -12.55
CA PRO A 68 2.43 -14.05 -12.80
C PRO A 68 1.66 -14.04 -14.13
N THR A 69 0.42 -13.57 -14.13
CA THR A 69 -0.16 -13.08 -15.38
C THR A 69 0.49 -11.73 -15.66
N LEU A 70 1.42 -11.67 -16.61
CA LEU A 70 2.03 -10.42 -17.08
C LEU A 70 0.95 -9.55 -17.75
N ARG A 71 0.19 -8.82 -16.94
CA ARG A 71 -0.74 -7.79 -17.42
C ARG A 71 -0.16 -6.44 -17.01
N LYS A 72 0.11 -5.60 -18.01
CA LYS A 72 0.38 -4.17 -17.75
C LYS A 72 -0.93 -3.55 -17.29
N GLN A 73 -1.00 -3.27 -16.00
CA GLN A 73 -2.08 -2.54 -15.37
C GLN A 73 -1.60 -1.11 -15.11
N GLN A 74 -2.55 -0.18 -15.03
CA GLN A 74 -2.33 1.17 -14.56
C GLN A 74 -3.15 1.38 -13.29
N GLY A 75 -2.56 2.06 -12.32
CA GLY A 75 -3.19 2.36 -11.06
C GLY A 75 -2.75 3.71 -10.51
N ILE A 76 -3.43 4.13 -9.46
CA ILE A 76 -3.14 5.34 -8.71
C ILE A 76 -2.55 4.93 -7.35
N PHE A 77 -1.40 5.51 -7.04
CA PHE A 77 -0.75 5.38 -5.75
C PHE A 77 -0.92 6.66 -4.95
N GLU A 78 -1.24 6.50 -3.67
CA GLU A 78 -1.20 7.59 -2.71
C GLU A 78 -0.46 7.12 -1.46
N PHE A 79 0.36 8.01 -0.89
CA PHE A 79 1.04 7.81 0.38
C PHE A 79 0.85 9.03 1.26
N TYR A 80 0.67 8.78 2.55
CA TYR A 80 0.47 9.76 3.59
C TYR A 80 1.34 9.40 4.78
N PHE A 81 2.03 10.39 5.32
CA PHE A 81 2.71 10.33 6.61
C PHE A 81 2.27 11.49 7.48
N LYS A 82 2.14 11.22 8.78
CA LYS A 82 1.96 12.23 9.82
C LYS A 82 2.84 11.87 11.01
N SER A 83 3.66 12.82 11.43
CA SER A 83 4.51 12.73 12.60
C SER A 83 3.66 12.45 13.86
N PRO A 84 4.15 11.64 14.82
CA PRO A 84 5.47 11.04 14.84
C PRO A 84 5.59 9.74 14.04
N ASN A 85 4.51 9.00 13.78
CA ASN A 85 4.63 7.62 13.32
C ASN A 85 3.43 7.05 12.55
N ARG A 86 2.49 7.89 12.11
CA ARG A 86 1.32 7.44 11.34
C ARG A 86 1.62 7.43 9.86
N ARG A 87 1.23 6.34 9.19
CA ARG A 87 1.44 6.16 7.74
C ARG A 87 0.26 5.46 7.11
N PHE A 88 -0.06 5.81 5.88
CA PHE A 88 -1.06 5.12 5.08
C PHE A 88 -0.67 5.21 3.61
N ALA A 89 -0.72 4.09 2.90
CA ALA A 89 -0.64 4.09 1.46
C ALA A 89 -1.67 3.15 0.85
N VAL A 90 -2.12 3.52 -0.34
CA VAL A 90 -3.12 2.79 -1.09
C VAL A 90 -2.75 2.74 -2.57
N LEU A 91 -2.99 1.58 -3.17
CA LEU A 91 -2.92 1.38 -4.61
C LEU A 91 -4.31 1.02 -5.13
N ARG A 92 -4.76 1.76 -6.13
CA ARG A 92 -6.05 1.55 -6.80
C ARG A 92 -5.87 1.20 -8.27
N ILE A 93 -6.62 0.22 -8.77
CA ILE A 93 -6.77 -0.07 -10.20
C ILE A 93 -8.25 0.06 -10.52
N GLU A 94 -8.62 0.85 -11.52
CA GLU A 94 -10.03 1.09 -11.89
C GLU A 94 -10.89 1.45 -10.65
N ASN A 95 -10.37 2.32 -9.79
CA ASN A 95 -10.95 2.76 -8.51
C ASN A 95 -11.09 1.68 -7.42
N LYS A 96 -10.72 0.42 -7.69
CA LYS A 96 -10.72 -0.67 -6.70
C LYS A 96 -9.39 -0.71 -5.96
N ILE A 97 -9.45 -0.88 -4.64
CA ILE A 97 -8.27 -1.07 -3.80
C ILE A 97 -7.67 -2.44 -4.10
N VAL A 98 -6.40 -2.47 -4.52
CA VAL A 98 -5.67 -3.73 -4.77
C VAL A 98 -4.56 -4.00 -3.77
N GLY A 99 -4.09 -2.95 -3.09
CA GLY A 99 -3.09 -3.03 -2.05
C GLY A 99 -3.16 -1.84 -1.12
N MET A 100 -2.93 -2.08 0.17
CA MET A 100 -2.78 -1.02 1.16
C MET A 100 -1.72 -1.42 2.18
N HIS A 101 -1.05 -0.43 2.75
CA HIS A 101 -0.25 -0.62 3.94
C HIS A 101 -0.38 0.61 4.82
N GLY A 102 -0.20 0.43 6.12
CA GLY A 102 -0.26 1.56 7.03
C GLY A 102 0.15 1.22 8.44
N CYS A 103 0.13 2.26 9.24
CA CYS A 103 0.33 2.21 10.68
C CYS A 103 -0.49 3.35 11.32
N ASP A 104 -1.25 3.03 12.35
CA ASP A 104 -2.08 3.95 13.14
C ASP A 104 -1.32 4.66 14.28
N GLY A 105 -0.03 4.39 14.39
CA GLY A 105 0.89 4.83 15.44
C GLY A 105 1.23 3.74 16.46
N LYS A 106 0.57 2.58 16.39
CA LYS A 106 0.83 1.41 17.27
C LYS A 106 1.07 0.14 16.47
N VAL A 107 0.15 -0.16 15.57
CA VAL A 107 0.12 -1.42 14.82
C VAL A 107 0.34 -1.13 13.34
N ALA A 108 1.33 -1.80 12.76
CA ALA A 108 1.51 -1.81 11.31
C ALA A 108 0.64 -2.91 10.70
N TRP A 109 0.10 -2.65 9.53
CA TRP A 109 -0.81 -3.57 8.84
C TRP A 109 -0.63 -3.47 7.33
N TYR A 110 -1.06 -4.51 6.63
CA TYR A 110 -1.15 -4.50 5.18
C TYR A 110 -2.35 -5.30 4.67
N PHE A 111 -2.74 -4.96 3.45
CA PHE A 111 -3.75 -5.64 2.67
C PHE A 111 -3.22 -5.86 1.26
N SER A 112 -3.47 -7.05 0.71
CA SER A 112 -3.47 -7.26 -0.73
C SER A 112 -4.63 -8.16 -1.12
N VAL A 113 -5.07 -8.07 -2.36
CA VAL A 113 -6.17 -8.91 -2.88
C VAL A 113 -5.87 -10.42 -2.81
N TYR A 114 -4.59 -10.81 -2.75
CA TYR A 114 -4.18 -12.21 -2.64
C TYR A 114 -3.92 -12.66 -1.20
N ALA A 115 -3.27 -11.83 -0.37
CA ALA A 115 -2.94 -12.20 1.01
C ALA A 115 -4.08 -11.90 2.01
N GLY A 116 -5.04 -11.09 1.59
CA GLY A 116 -6.04 -10.51 2.48
C GLY A 116 -5.41 -9.56 3.50
N TRP A 117 -6.15 -9.31 4.58
CA TRP A 117 -5.69 -8.44 5.67
C TRP A 117 -4.68 -9.15 6.58
N ARG A 118 -3.66 -8.41 7.00
CA ARG A 118 -2.63 -8.87 7.93
C ARG A 118 -2.16 -7.73 8.83
N GLU A 119 -1.96 -8.05 10.11
CA GLU A 119 -1.44 -7.13 11.11
C GLU A 119 -0.11 -7.66 11.64
N PHE A 120 0.86 -6.76 11.80
CA PHE A 120 2.13 -7.06 12.44
C PHE A 120 1.99 -6.81 13.94
N LYS A 121 1.90 -7.90 14.71
CA LYS A 121 1.94 -7.81 16.17
C LYS A 121 3.37 -7.44 16.61
N PRO A 122 3.55 -6.39 17.43
CA PRO A 122 4.86 -6.05 17.95
C PRO A 122 5.48 -7.21 18.74
N LYS A 123 6.80 -7.35 18.69
CA LYS A 123 7.52 -8.36 19.50
C LYS A 123 7.65 -7.86 20.95
N PRO A 124 7.71 -8.74 21.96
CA PRO A 124 8.06 -8.33 23.33
C PRO A 124 9.37 -7.51 23.34
N GLY A 125 9.35 -6.31 23.92
CA GLY A 125 10.48 -5.37 23.89
C GLY A 125 10.45 -4.33 22.76
N SER A 126 9.45 -4.37 21.87
CA SER A 126 9.14 -3.36 20.88
C SER A 126 7.66 -3.01 21.03
N GLU A 127 7.35 -1.87 21.64
CA GLU A 127 5.96 -1.47 21.95
C GLU A 127 5.19 -0.99 20.71
N TYR A 128 5.91 -0.61 19.66
CA TYR A 128 5.37 -0.07 18.41
C TYR A 128 5.97 -0.83 17.21
N ALA A 129 5.11 -1.27 16.27
CA ALA A 129 5.57 -1.80 14.98
C ALA A 129 5.89 -0.66 13.97
N CYS A 130 5.72 0.58 14.40
CA CYS A 130 5.71 1.75 13.55
C CYS A 130 6.99 2.57 13.70
N GLU A 131 7.59 2.91 12.57
CA GLU A 131 8.78 3.74 12.53
C GLU A 131 8.47 5.18 12.97
N ASN A 132 9.37 5.81 13.72
CA ASN A 132 9.24 7.21 14.13
C ASN A 132 9.95 8.13 13.13
N GLY A 133 9.32 9.27 12.81
CA GLY A 133 9.83 10.28 11.89
C GLY A 133 9.73 9.89 10.41
N TYR A 134 10.24 10.74 9.53
CA TYR A 134 10.34 10.45 8.10
C TYR A 134 11.81 10.60 7.69
N GLU A 135 12.55 9.50 7.71
CA GLU A 135 14.00 9.50 7.45
C GLU A 135 14.30 8.72 6.14
N PRO A 136 15.22 9.20 5.30
CA PRO A 136 15.69 8.45 4.14
C PRO A 136 16.27 7.09 4.56
N LEU A 137 15.88 6.01 3.88
CA LEU A 137 16.23 4.64 4.29
C LEU A 137 17.74 4.41 4.55
N PRO A 138 18.69 4.86 3.71
CA PRO A 138 20.12 4.69 4.01
C PRO A 138 20.50 5.29 5.37
N VAL A 139 19.96 6.47 5.70
CA VAL A 139 20.24 7.20 6.94
C VAL A 139 19.55 6.54 8.14
N LEU A 140 18.31 6.07 7.97
CA LEU A 140 17.61 5.29 8.99
C LEU A 140 18.43 4.06 9.39
N LEU A 141 18.97 3.32 8.41
CA LEU A 141 19.75 2.12 8.67
C LEU A 141 21.02 2.42 9.47
N LEU A 142 21.72 3.54 9.21
CA LEU A 142 22.90 3.93 9.99
C LEU A 142 22.64 4.03 11.50
N LYS A 143 21.42 4.39 11.90
CA LYS A 143 21.03 4.51 13.33
C LYS A 143 20.87 3.15 14.02
N GLN A 144 20.92 2.03 13.30
CA GLN A 144 20.64 0.69 13.81
C GLN A 144 21.90 -0.14 14.12
N ASN A 145 23.05 0.50 14.37
CA ASN A 145 24.34 -0.18 14.58
C ASN A 145 24.67 -1.17 13.45
N THR A 146 24.49 -0.73 12.20
CA THR A 146 24.68 -1.54 11.00
C THR A 146 26.15 -1.75 10.65
N ARG A 147 26.44 -2.87 9.99
CA ARG A 147 27.72 -3.04 9.29
C ARG A 147 27.62 -2.41 7.90
N ILE A 148 28.55 -1.50 7.58
CA ILE A 148 28.54 -0.74 6.32
C ILE A 148 29.85 -0.98 5.57
N GLN A 149 29.79 -1.12 4.24
CA GLN A 149 30.95 -1.36 3.40
C GLN A 149 30.83 -0.64 2.06
N LEU A 150 31.86 0.11 1.66
CA LEU A 150 32.00 0.60 0.30
C LEU A 150 32.51 -0.54 -0.60
N LYS A 151 31.77 -0.85 -1.67
CA LYS A 151 32.10 -1.92 -2.63
C LYS A 151 32.77 -1.41 -3.90
N GLY A 152 33.01 -0.10 -3.99
CA GLY A 152 33.57 0.56 -5.17
C GLY A 152 32.48 1.15 -6.07
N SER A 153 32.81 1.35 -7.35
CA SER A 153 31.92 2.00 -8.32
C SER A 153 31.38 1.01 -9.35
N LYS A 154 30.13 1.18 -9.79
CA LYS A 154 29.45 0.38 -10.80
C LYS A 154 28.55 1.25 -11.67
N LYS A 155 28.41 0.90 -12.95
CA LYS A 155 27.42 1.55 -13.83
C LYS A 155 26.01 1.05 -13.49
N VAL A 156 25.10 1.97 -13.19
CA VAL A 156 23.68 1.72 -12.88
C VAL A 156 22.84 2.74 -13.66
N GLY A 157 21.86 2.28 -14.45
CA GLY A 157 21.01 3.18 -15.23
C GLY A 157 21.75 4.09 -16.21
N GLY A 158 22.96 3.70 -16.65
CA GLY A 158 23.81 4.53 -17.52
C GLY A 158 24.78 5.46 -16.77
N GLN A 159 24.60 5.66 -15.46
CA GLN A 159 25.42 6.53 -14.61
C GLN A 159 26.45 5.72 -13.82
N MET A 160 27.60 6.32 -13.51
CA MET A 160 28.56 5.72 -12.58
C MET A 160 28.09 5.97 -11.15
N ALA A 161 27.91 4.90 -10.39
CA ALA A 161 27.40 4.96 -9.02
C ALA A 161 28.35 4.26 -8.03
N LEU A 162 28.50 4.84 -6.85
CA LEU A 162 29.18 4.30 -5.69
C LEU A 162 28.26 3.30 -4.98
N ALA A 163 28.71 2.06 -4.81
CA ALA A 163 27.93 0.99 -4.19
C ALA A 163 28.25 0.89 -2.70
N VAL A 164 27.28 1.18 -1.84
CA VAL A 164 27.37 1.01 -0.39
C VAL A 164 26.51 -0.15 0.04
N GLN A 165 27.12 -1.15 0.66
CA GLN A 165 26.44 -2.30 1.22
C GLN A 165 26.19 -2.09 2.71
N ILE A 166 24.96 -2.32 3.17
CA ILE A 166 24.53 -2.16 4.56
C ILE A 166 23.88 -3.46 5.04
N ARG A 167 24.30 -3.94 6.22
CA ARG A 167 23.65 -5.04 6.94
C ARG A 167 23.11 -4.56 8.28
N SER A 168 21.79 -4.59 8.42
CA SER A 168 21.10 -4.35 9.70
C SER A 168 21.15 -5.59 10.60
N PRO A 169 21.32 -5.44 11.92
CA PRO A 169 21.20 -6.56 12.86
C PRO A 169 19.85 -7.28 12.79
N ALA A 170 18.80 -6.60 12.31
CA ALA A 170 17.46 -7.15 12.17
C ALA A 170 17.29 -8.07 10.94
N SER A 171 18.27 -8.13 10.03
CA SER A 171 18.20 -8.90 8.79
C SER A 171 19.49 -9.68 8.52
N PRO A 172 19.42 -10.96 8.10
CA PRO A 172 20.61 -11.69 7.69
C PRO A 172 21.17 -11.19 6.34
N TRP A 173 20.38 -10.43 5.58
CA TRP A 173 20.69 -10.05 4.21
C TRP A 173 21.39 -8.70 4.12
N ASP A 174 22.32 -8.60 3.17
CA ASP A 174 22.93 -7.32 2.78
C ASP A 174 22.01 -6.56 1.83
N GLU A 175 21.77 -5.28 2.11
CA GLU A 175 21.18 -4.36 1.14
C GLU A 175 22.30 -3.55 0.47
N THR A 176 22.13 -3.23 -0.82
CA THR A 176 23.10 -2.41 -1.56
C THR A 176 22.43 -1.16 -2.10
N PHE A 177 22.96 0.00 -1.73
CA PHE A 177 22.55 1.31 -2.20
C PHE A 177 23.56 1.82 -3.23
N TYR A 178 23.06 2.40 -4.31
CA TYR A 178 23.87 2.93 -5.40
C TYR A 178 23.66 4.45 -5.47
N PHE A 179 24.72 5.20 -5.16
CA PHE A 179 24.71 6.67 -5.17
C PHE A 179 25.46 7.18 -6.40
N ASP A 180 24.86 8.09 -7.16
CA ASP A 180 25.54 8.72 -8.30
C ASP A 180 26.88 9.34 -7.86
N ALA A 181 27.95 9.07 -8.62
CA ALA A 181 29.30 9.43 -8.20
C ALA A 181 29.58 10.95 -8.23
N GLN A 182 28.73 11.74 -8.90
CA GLN A 182 28.88 13.19 -9.03
C GLN A 182 27.97 13.94 -8.05
N THR A 183 26.70 13.52 -7.98
CA THR A 183 25.64 14.22 -7.25
C THR A 183 25.32 13.60 -5.90
N TYR A 184 25.81 12.38 -5.63
CA TYR A 184 25.49 11.57 -4.46
C TYR A 184 24.01 11.20 -4.31
N LEU A 185 23.16 11.51 -5.30
CA LEU A 185 21.75 11.10 -5.28
C LEU A 185 21.65 9.58 -5.40
N LEU A 186 20.67 9.00 -4.70
CA LEU A 186 20.41 7.58 -4.81
C LEU A 186 19.88 7.28 -6.22
N VAL A 187 20.53 6.41 -6.97
CA VAL A 187 20.10 6.01 -8.33
C VAL A 187 19.64 4.57 -8.38
N GLY A 188 19.95 3.80 -7.34
CA GLY A 188 19.36 2.49 -7.16
C GLY A 188 19.50 1.91 -5.76
N TRP A 189 18.73 0.86 -5.51
CA TRP A 189 18.79 0.05 -4.31
C TRP A 189 18.50 -1.40 -4.68
N LYS A 190 19.17 -2.34 -4.03
CA LYS A 190 18.95 -3.77 -4.19
C LYS A 190 18.86 -4.42 -2.81
N SER A 191 17.73 -5.07 -2.55
CA SER A 191 17.59 -5.91 -1.36
C SER A 191 18.42 -7.18 -1.50
N GLY A 192 18.88 -7.72 -0.37
CA GLY A 192 19.46 -9.06 -0.35
C GLY A 192 18.41 -10.16 -0.28
N GLY A 193 18.89 -11.41 -0.25
CA GLY A 193 18.05 -12.61 -0.14
C GLY A 193 17.57 -13.17 -1.48
N ARG A 194 16.87 -14.32 -1.40
CA ARG A 194 16.43 -15.11 -2.58
C ARG A 194 15.43 -14.37 -3.47
N PHE A 195 14.55 -13.56 -2.87
CA PHE A 195 13.55 -12.78 -3.60
C PHE A 195 13.97 -11.32 -3.64
N SER A 196 15.13 -11.05 -4.27
CA SER A 196 15.69 -9.69 -4.30
C SER A 196 14.79 -8.74 -5.08
N VAL A 197 14.59 -7.56 -4.50
CA VAL A 197 13.92 -6.42 -5.14
C VAL A 197 14.99 -5.41 -5.52
N GLU A 198 14.94 -4.91 -6.74
CA GLU A 198 15.74 -3.78 -7.21
C GLU A 198 14.83 -2.57 -7.36
N ARG A 199 15.32 -1.39 -6.98
CA ARG A 199 14.69 -0.10 -7.28
C ARG A 199 15.67 0.79 -8.00
N PHE A 200 15.18 1.54 -8.97
CA PHE A 200 15.92 2.57 -9.70
C PHE A 200 15.20 3.89 -9.54
N TYR A 201 15.94 4.94 -9.22
CA TYR A 201 15.42 6.26 -8.89
C TYR A 201 15.91 7.27 -9.92
N SER A 202 15.00 8.11 -10.40
CA SER A 202 15.29 9.12 -11.42
C SER A 202 14.31 10.27 -11.32
N ASP A 203 14.55 11.31 -12.13
CA ASP A 203 13.68 12.49 -12.21
C ASP A 203 13.55 13.17 -10.85
N TYR A 204 14.68 13.65 -10.30
CA TYR A 204 14.71 14.26 -8.98
C TYR A 204 14.21 15.71 -9.02
N HIS A 205 13.22 16.03 -8.18
CA HIS A 205 12.69 17.40 -8.03
C HIS A 205 12.83 17.88 -6.60
N GLU A 206 12.91 19.20 -6.43
CA GLU A 206 12.91 19.84 -5.12
C GLU A 206 11.48 20.25 -4.72
N VAL A 207 11.03 19.82 -3.54
CA VAL A 207 9.73 20.15 -2.96
C VAL A 207 9.94 20.44 -1.48
N GLY A 208 9.48 21.60 -0.99
CA GLY A 208 9.60 21.94 0.43
C GLY A 208 11.04 21.97 0.97
N GLY A 209 12.03 22.18 0.10
CA GLY A 209 13.46 22.18 0.47
C GLY A 209 14.07 20.78 0.63
N VAL A 210 13.39 19.72 0.19
CA VAL A 210 13.98 18.38 0.02
C VAL A 210 13.91 17.91 -1.42
N LYS A 211 14.89 17.10 -1.82
CA LYS A 211 14.97 16.54 -3.17
C LYS A 211 14.50 15.09 -3.20
N LEU A 212 13.52 14.78 -4.05
CA LEU A 212 12.83 13.49 -4.08
C LEU A 212 12.78 12.92 -5.51
N PRO A 213 12.86 11.60 -5.70
CA PRO A 213 12.73 10.99 -7.01
C PRO A 213 11.26 10.91 -7.44
N PHE A 214 10.91 11.55 -8.55
CA PHE A 214 9.55 11.50 -9.10
C PHE A 214 9.30 10.29 -9.98
N LYS A 215 10.35 9.51 -10.30
CA LYS A 215 10.21 8.24 -11.02
C LYS A 215 10.98 7.12 -10.34
N VAL A 216 10.25 6.09 -9.92
CA VAL A 216 10.79 4.90 -9.27
C VAL A 216 10.41 3.66 -10.07
N ILE A 217 11.40 2.91 -10.54
CA ILE A 217 11.19 1.61 -11.18
C ILE A 217 11.54 0.54 -10.15
N GLN A 218 10.57 -0.27 -9.74
CA GLN A 218 10.80 -1.44 -8.90
C GLN A 218 10.77 -2.70 -9.77
N ARG A 219 11.83 -3.50 -9.71
CA ARG A 219 12.02 -4.73 -10.46
C ARG A 219 12.25 -5.91 -9.51
N THR A 220 11.59 -7.02 -9.81
CA THR A 220 11.86 -8.34 -9.24
C THR A 220 12.21 -9.30 -10.38
N GLU A 221 12.50 -10.56 -10.09
CA GLU A 221 12.70 -11.57 -11.14
C GLU A 221 11.50 -11.72 -12.08
N ARG A 222 10.29 -11.40 -11.61
CA ARG A 222 9.03 -11.73 -12.28
C ARG A 222 8.19 -10.53 -12.68
N SER A 223 8.51 -9.35 -12.17
CA SER A 223 7.68 -8.16 -12.34
C SER A 223 8.53 -6.92 -12.41
N GLU A 224 8.02 -5.94 -13.15
CA GLU A 224 8.51 -4.57 -13.11
C GLU A 224 7.31 -3.64 -12.96
N THR A 225 7.47 -2.67 -12.07
CA THR A 225 6.49 -1.62 -11.84
C THR A 225 7.19 -0.27 -11.89
N THR A 226 6.57 0.72 -12.51
CA THR A 226 7.05 2.10 -12.56
C THR A 226 6.05 2.98 -11.86
N THR A 227 6.49 3.64 -10.79
CA THR A 227 5.75 4.72 -10.12
C THR A 227 6.23 6.06 -10.65
N THR A 228 5.30 6.92 -11.06
CA THR A 228 5.56 8.32 -11.44
C THR A 228 4.74 9.23 -10.53
N LEU A 229 5.41 10.08 -9.76
CA LEU A 229 4.75 11.04 -8.87
C LEU A 229 4.20 12.22 -9.67
N ARG A 230 2.98 12.61 -9.35
CA ARG A 230 2.32 13.80 -9.90
C ARG A 230 2.31 14.96 -8.90
N GLU A 231 2.15 14.62 -7.63
CA GLU A 231 1.97 15.58 -6.56
C GLU A 231 2.76 15.13 -5.33
N VAL A 232 3.51 16.05 -4.75
CA VAL A 232 4.16 15.88 -3.46
C VAL A 232 3.87 17.12 -2.63
N GLU A 233 3.40 16.91 -1.40
CA GLU A 233 3.17 17.98 -0.44
C GLU A 233 3.89 17.68 0.87
N ILE A 234 4.49 18.71 1.45
CA ILE A 234 5.26 18.61 2.70
C ILE A 234 4.72 19.65 3.66
N ASN A 235 4.43 19.23 4.89
CA ASN A 235 3.87 20.07 5.95
C ASN A 235 2.48 20.67 5.64
N SER A 236 1.77 20.14 4.64
CA SER A 236 0.36 20.43 4.39
C SER A 236 -0.55 19.70 5.40
N PRO A 237 -1.69 20.28 5.83
CA PRO A 237 -2.64 19.60 6.72
C PRO A 237 -3.15 18.27 6.15
N VAL A 238 -3.14 17.23 6.98
CA VAL A 238 -3.71 15.90 6.65
C VAL A 238 -4.72 15.52 7.73
N ASP A 239 -5.93 15.15 7.29
CA ASP A 239 -7.00 14.65 8.16
C ASP A 239 -6.57 13.35 8.85
N ASP A 240 -6.68 13.31 10.19
CA ASP A 240 -6.36 12.15 10.99
C ASP A 240 -7.20 10.92 10.63
N ALA A 241 -8.41 11.12 10.12
CA ALA A 241 -9.28 10.03 9.69
C ALA A 241 -8.63 9.17 8.60
N ARG A 242 -7.69 9.70 7.81
CA ARG A 242 -6.95 8.94 6.78
C ARG A 242 -6.13 7.79 7.34
N PHE A 243 -5.67 7.91 8.59
CA PHE A 243 -4.85 6.90 9.27
C PHE A 243 -5.68 5.94 10.12
N GLU A 244 -6.97 6.21 10.29
CA GLU A 244 -7.88 5.31 10.98
C GLU A 244 -8.13 4.06 10.14
N ARG A 245 -8.00 2.90 10.76
CA ARG A 245 -8.27 1.59 10.16
C ARG A 245 -9.64 1.52 9.49
N SER A 246 -10.68 2.04 10.15
CA SER A 246 -12.07 2.02 9.64
C SER A 246 -12.21 2.79 8.33
N THR A 247 -11.65 4.00 8.27
CA THR A 247 -11.65 4.83 7.07
C THR A 247 -10.86 4.18 5.93
N ALA A 248 -9.73 3.54 6.26
CA ALA A 248 -8.92 2.82 5.30
C ALA A 248 -9.69 1.65 4.65
N LEU A 249 -10.57 0.99 5.41
CA LEU A 249 -11.42 -0.11 4.95
C LEU A 249 -12.78 0.35 4.35
N GLY A 250 -13.05 1.66 4.29
CA GLY A 250 -14.35 2.19 3.86
C GLY A 250 -15.50 1.87 4.83
N GLN A 251 -15.19 1.56 6.09
CA GLN A 251 -16.18 1.30 7.14
C GLN A 251 -16.56 2.60 7.86
N PRO A 252 -17.86 2.87 8.12
CA PRO A 252 -18.29 4.08 8.82
C PRO A 252 -17.72 4.15 10.25
N LYS A 253 -17.43 5.38 10.72
CA LYS A 253 -16.96 5.65 12.09
C LYS A 253 -17.98 5.14 13.11
N ASN A 254 -17.60 4.20 13.96
CA ASN A 254 -18.45 3.70 15.03
C ASN A 254 -18.60 4.77 16.12
N PRO A 255 -19.81 5.28 16.44
CA PRO A 255 -19.99 6.29 17.48
C PRO A 255 -19.97 5.62 18.86
N ARG A 256 -18.82 5.61 19.53
CA ARG A 256 -18.81 5.33 20.97
C ARG A 256 -17.75 6.12 21.73
N ALA A 257 -18.12 7.35 22.08
CA ALA A 257 -17.50 8.10 23.15
C ALA A 257 -18.56 8.92 23.91
N THR A 258 -19.40 8.22 24.68
CA THR A 258 -19.99 8.79 25.90
C THR A 258 -20.20 7.65 26.90
N ALA A 259 -19.54 7.78 28.04
CA ALA A 259 -19.56 6.85 29.15
C ALA A 259 -20.88 6.92 29.93
N VAL A 260 -21.41 5.77 30.39
CA VAL A 260 -21.67 5.49 31.82
C VAL A 260 -21.59 3.98 32.05
N ASN A 261 -21.01 3.60 33.18
CA ASN A 261 -20.70 2.24 33.67
C ASN A 261 -21.86 1.72 34.59
N PRO A 262 -21.76 0.56 35.26
CA PRO A 262 -21.99 -0.81 34.78
C PRO A 262 -23.16 -1.51 35.51
N LEU A 263 -23.72 -2.59 34.95
CA LEU A 263 -24.44 -3.58 35.77
C LEU A 263 -23.98 -5.00 35.46
N VAL A 264 -23.49 -5.61 36.53
CA VAL A 264 -23.02 -6.98 36.71
C VAL A 264 -24.17 -7.96 36.52
N LEU A 265 -23.92 -9.10 35.88
CA LEU A 265 -24.37 -10.45 36.27
C LEU A 265 -23.70 -11.51 35.37
N SER A 266 -22.89 -12.37 36.00
CA SER A 266 -22.42 -13.67 35.49
C SER A 266 -23.29 -14.78 36.12
N PRO A 267 -23.07 -16.09 35.86
CA PRO A 267 -22.73 -16.84 34.63
C PRO A 267 -23.71 -18.02 34.39
N HIS A 268 -23.69 -18.65 33.20
CA HIS A 268 -24.12 -20.05 33.07
C HIS A 268 -23.26 -20.80 32.03
N GLU A 269 -22.55 -21.84 32.52
CA GLU A 269 -22.14 -23.07 31.82
C GLU A 269 -23.38 -23.81 31.26
N GLU A 270 -23.39 -24.71 30.28
CA GLU A 270 -22.39 -25.64 29.72
C GLU A 270 -22.97 -26.24 28.40
N ALA A 271 -22.11 -26.76 27.50
CA ALA A 271 -22.25 -28.07 26.81
C ALA A 271 -21.73 -28.12 25.34
N LYS A 272 -21.18 -29.30 25.01
CA LYS A 272 -20.25 -29.67 23.93
C LYS A 272 -20.86 -30.02 22.55
N SER A 273 -19.99 -29.89 21.54
CA SER A 273 -19.93 -30.47 20.15
C SER A 273 -20.41 -31.94 19.99
N PRO A 274 -20.71 -32.48 18.77
CA PRO A 274 -19.72 -32.65 17.69
C PRO A 274 -20.17 -32.66 16.19
N SER A 275 -19.19 -32.35 15.33
CA SER A 275 -18.86 -32.86 13.97
C SER A 275 -19.90 -32.94 12.82
N GLY A 276 -19.48 -32.43 11.65
CA GLY A 276 -19.95 -32.92 10.34
C GLY A 276 -19.71 -31.94 9.19
N SER A 277 -18.56 -32.01 8.52
CA SER A 277 -18.34 -31.33 7.23
C SER A 277 -18.89 -32.17 6.09
N PRO A 278 -19.49 -31.54 5.05
CA PRO A 278 -19.26 -31.97 3.68
C PRO A 278 -18.26 -31.02 3.02
N ARG A 279 -17.31 -31.61 2.30
CA ARG A 279 -16.43 -30.91 1.36
C ARG A 279 -17.26 -30.48 0.15
N GLU A 280 -17.25 -29.20 -0.20
CA GLU A 280 -17.65 -28.74 -1.53
C GLU A 280 -16.66 -27.70 -2.09
N SER A 281 -16.57 -27.73 -3.40
CA SER A 281 -15.46 -27.34 -4.25
C SER A 281 -15.21 -25.83 -4.39
N ASP A 282 -13.92 -25.53 -4.47
CA ASP A 282 -13.28 -24.26 -4.83
C ASP A 282 -13.66 -23.75 -6.23
N THR A 283 -14.30 -22.57 -6.29
CA THR A 283 -14.17 -21.62 -7.40
C THR A 283 -14.24 -20.18 -6.84
N GLY A 284 -13.08 -19.52 -6.77
CA GLY A 284 -12.87 -18.18 -6.18
C GLY A 284 -13.54 -16.98 -6.88
N GLN A 285 -14.70 -17.15 -7.50
CA GLN A 285 -15.56 -16.04 -7.97
C GLN A 285 -16.86 -15.88 -7.14
N ASN A 286 -17.20 -16.83 -6.27
CA ASN A 286 -18.46 -16.79 -5.51
C ASN A 286 -18.40 -16.05 -4.16
N ALA A 287 -17.21 -15.66 -3.67
CA ALA A 287 -17.06 -15.18 -2.30
C ALA A 287 -17.75 -13.84 -1.97
N VAL A 288 -18.17 -13.05 -2.97
CA VAL A 288 -18.90 -11.79 -2.71
C VAL A 288 -20.35 -12.06 -2.28
N TYR A 289 -20.92 -13.20 -2.67
CA TYR A 289 -22.32 -13.54 -2.36
C TYR A 289 -22.49 -14.81 -1.51
N VAL A 290 -21.42 -15.57 -1.23
CA VAL A 290 -21.47 -16.77 -0.37
C VAL A 290 -21.99 -16.48 1.04
N ASN A 291 -21.87 -15.23 1.52
CA ASN A 291 -22.41 -14.78 2.80
C ASN A 291 -23.50 -13.70 2.66
N ALA A 292 -24.03 -13.46 1.45
CA ALA A 292 -25.13 -12.51 1.28
C ALA A 292 -26.40 -13.10 1.92
N LYS A 293 -26.74 -12.63 3.12
CA LYS A 293 -27.98 -13.02 3.79
C LYS A 293 -29.16 -12.38 3.06
N SER A 294 -30.10 -13.20 2.62
CA SER A 294 -31.40 -12.74 2.12
C SER A 294 -32.09 -11.93 3.21
N PHE A 295 -32.52 -10.70 2.90
CA PHE A 295 -33.33 -9.91 3.82
C PHE A 295 -34.73 -10.49 4.03
N VAL A 296 -35.21 -11.32 3.09
CA VAL A 296 -36.53 -11.97 3.15
C VAL A 296 -36.58 -12.99 4.29
N ASP A 297 -35.48 -13.68 4.53
CA ASP A 297 -35.38 -14.77 5.51
C ASP A 297 -34.69 -14.35 6.81
N CYS A 298 -34.39 -13.05 6.96
CA CYS A 298 -33.67 -12.52 8.10
C CYS A 298 -34.63 -12.18 9.25
N PRO A 299 -34.39 -12.65 10.49
CA PRO A 299 -35.16 -12.22 11.65
C PRO A 299 -35.14 -10.70 11.80
N ILE A 300 -36.28 -10.08 12.12
CA ILE A 300 -36.41 -8.62 12.23
C ILE A 300 -35.37 -7.98 13.17
N ALA A 301 -34.99 -8.66 14.24
CA ALA A 301 -33.94 -8.19 15.15
C ALA A 301 -32.57 -8.08 14.45
N GLU A 302 -32.22 -9.09 13.64
CA GLU A 302 -30.97 -9.10 12.87
C GLU A 302 -31.05 -8.15 11.66
N LEU A 303 -32.22 -8.03 11.03
CA LEU A 303 -32.43 -7.09 9.93
C LEU A 303 -32.26 -5.64 10.38
N ARG A 304 -32.69 -5.30 11.61
CA ARG A 304 -32.51 -3.96 12.22
C ARG A 304 -31.05 -3.65 12.59
N GLU A 305 -30.22 -4.66 12.82
CA GLU A 305 -28.77 -4.50 13.01
C GLU A 305 -28.07 -4.27 11.65
N MET A 306 -28.50 -4.98 10.60
CA MET A 306 -27.92 -4.88 9.27
C MET A 306 -28.35 -3.64 8.49
N VAL A 307 -29.56 -3.12 8.75
CA VAL A 307 -30.15 -1.96 8.07
C VAL A 307 -30.54 -0.92 9.13
N PRO A 308 -29.61 -0.04 9.53
CA PRO A 308 -29.85 0.96 10.58
C PRO A 308 -31.03 1.89 10.29
N GLU A 309 -31.38 2.09 9.02
CA GLU A 309 -32.54 2.89 8.57
C GLU A 309 -33.88 2.29 8.99
N LEU A 310 -33.92 1.02 9.42
CA LEU A 310 -35.11 0.39 9.99
C LEU A 310 -35.31 0.75 11.48
N GLN A 311 -34.33 1.39 12.12
CA GLN A 311 -34.46 1.84 13.51
C GLN A 311 -35.54 2.93 13.61
N GLY A 312 -36.48 2.73 14.54
CA GLY A 312 -37.61 3.65 14.74
C GLY A 312 -38.83 3.36 13.83
N LEU A 313 -38.71 2.47 12.85
CA LEU A 313 -39.85 2.01 12.06
C LEU A 313 -40.61 0.90 12.81
N GLN A 314 -41.93 1.07 12.92
CA GLN A 314 -42.83 0.06 13.45
C GLN A 314 -43.32 -0.84 12.32
N GLY A 315 -43.36 -2.15 12.56
CA GLY A 315 -43.98 -3.07 11.62
C GLY A 315 -45.48 -2.82 11.57
N SER A 316 -46.05 -2.84 10.36
CA SER A 316 -47.50 -2.76 10.19
C SER A 316 -48.18 -3.98 10.84
N GLN A 317 -49.33 -3.76 11.48
CA GLN A 317 -50.12 -4.81 12.13
C GLN A 317 -50.94 -5.63 11.13
N ASN A 318 -51.09 -5.14 9.88
CA ASN A 318 -51.82 -5.79 8.80
C ASN A 318 -51.19 -5.42 7.44
N GLN A 319 -51.74 -5.94 6.33
CA GLN A 319 -51.25 -5.67 4.97
C GLN A 319 -52.03 -4.58 4.22
N GLU A 320 -52.87 -3.79 4.89
CA GLU A 320 -53.74 -2.81 4.23
C GLU A 320 -52.97 -1.75 3.42
N GLU A 321 -51.78 -1.37 3.89
CA GLU A 321 -50.91 -0.40 3.21
C GLU A 321 -50.03 -1.00 2.09
N LEU A 322 -49.98 -2.34 1.98
CA LEU A 322 -49.04 -3.02 1.08
C LEU A 322 -49.26 -2.62 -0.38
N THR A 323 -50.51 -2.59 -0.85
CA THR A 323 -50.83 -2.23 -2.22
C THR A 323 -50.37 -0.81 -2.55
N ALA A 324 -50.70 0.17 -1.71
CA ALA A 324 -50.30 1.56 -1.92
C ALA A 324 -48.77 1.75 -1.88
N LEU A 325 -48.08 1.00 -1.01
CA LEU A 325 -46.62 1.00 -0.93
C LEU A 325 -45.99 0.43 -2.21
N LEU A 326 -46.48 -0.71 -2.69
CA LEU A 326 -46.01 -1.34 -3.92
C LEU A 326 -46.25 -0.44 -5.14
N ASP A 327 -47.40 0.22 -5.21
CA ASP A 327 -47.70 1.19 -6.28
C ASP A 327 -46.71 2.37 -6.26
N LYS A 328 -46.41 2.91 -5.07
CA LYS A 328 -45.45 4.01 -4.90
C LYS A 328 -44.02 3.58 -5.26
N ILE A 329 -43.62 2.37 -4.88
CA ILE A 329 -42.31 1.79 -5.25
C ILE A 329 -42.26 1.58 -6.76
N GLY A 330 -43.33 1.05 -7.36
CA GLY A 330 -43.46 0.85 -8.81
C GLY A 330 -43.31 2.16 -9.57
N SER A 331 -44.04 3.20 -9.17
CA SER A 331 -43.94 4.54 -9.77
C SER A 331 -42.52 5.11 -9.68
N LYS A 332 -41.88 5.07 -8.51
CA LYS A 332 -40.47 5.52 -8.36
C LYS A 332 -39.49 4.71 -9.20
N THR A 333 -39.73 3.42 -9.32
CA THR A 333 -38.90 2.51 -10.12
C THR A 333 -39.02 2.83 -11.61
N VAL A 334 -40.24 3.05 -12.11
CA VAL A 334 -40.49 3.47 -13.50
C VAL A 334 -39.82 4.82 -13.78
N ASP A 335 -40.00 5.79 -12.88
CA ASP A 335 -39.37 7.11 -12.96
C ASP A 335 -37.84 7.06 -12.98
N LEU A 336 -37.26 6.15 -12.21
CA LEU A 336 -35.82 5.89 -12.22
C LEU A 336 -35.39 5.34 -13.58
N PHE A 337 -36.06 4.28 -14.06
CA PHE A 337 -35.73 3.64 -15.33
C PHE A 337 -35.85 4.58 -16.54
N GLN A 338 -36.80 5.51 -16.52
CA GLN A 338 -36.90 6.56 -17.57
C GLN A 338 -35.67 7.49 -17.61
N ARG A 339 -34.95 7.63 -16.50
CA ARG A 339 -33.75 8.48 -16.36
C ARG A 339 -32.45 7.71 -16.49
N VAL A 340 -32.50 6.38 -16.57
CA VAL A 340 -31.31 5.54 -16.75
C VAL A 340 -30.81 5.69 -18.19
N PRO A 341 -29.54 6.06 -18.41
CA PRO A 341 -28.98 6.10 -19.75
C PRO A 341 -28.80 4.68 -20.30
N ASN A 342 -28.55 4.56 -21.60
CA ASN A 342 -28.14 3.28 -22.18
C ASN A 342 -26.91 2.74 -21.44
N LEU A 343 -26.96 1.46 -21.06
CA LEU A 343 -25.91 0.82 -20.27
C LEU A 343 -25.15 -0.19 -21.12
N ILE A 344 -23.87 -0.36 -20.80
CA ILE A 344 -23.06 -1.45 -21.34
C ILE A 344 -22.65 -2.33 -20.16
N SER A 345 -22.96 -3.62 -20.24
CA SER A 345 -22.48 -4.62 -19.30
C SER A 345 -21.49 -5.54 -20.01
N GLN A 346 -20.36 -5.84 -19.36
CA GLN A 346 -19.43 -6.86 -19.81
C GLN A 346 -19.32 -7.91 -18.72
N GLU A 347 -19.69 -9.14 -19.07
CA GLU A 347 -19.78 -10.24 -18.12
C GLU A 347 -18.90 -11.40 -18.59
N GLU A 348 -18.25 -12.06 -17.65
CA GLU A 348 -17.54 -13.31 -17.89
C GLU A 348 -18.24 -14.40 -17.09
N VAL A 349 -18.92 -15.30 -17.79
CA VAL A 349 -19.65 -16.41 -17.19
C VAL A 349 -18.78 -17.66 -17.31
N ALA A 350 -18.57 -18.31 -16.17
CA ALA A 350 -17.92 -19.61 -16.10
C ALA A 350 -18.97 -20.67 -15.83
N GLU A 351 -19.17 -21.60 -16.77
CA GLU A 351 -20.08 -22.73 -16.62
C GLU A 351 -19.26 -24.02 -16.45
N SER A 352 -19.54 -24.77 -15.38
CA SER A 352 -18.93 -26.07 -15.11
C SER A 352 -20.02 -27.10 -14.87
N GLN A 353 -19.99 -28.19 -15.65
CA GLN A 353 -20.86 -29.35 -15.42
C GLN A 353 -19.98 -30.54 -15.00
N GLY A 354 -20.10 -30.94 -13.72
CA GLY A 354 -19.30 -32.02 -13.14
C GLY A 354 -17.79 -31.74 -13.13
N SER A 355 -16.98 -32.79 -13.25
CA SER A 355 -15.51 -32.73 -13.17
C SER A 355 -14.81 -32.23 -14.45
N SER A 356 -15.56 -31.68 -15.40
CA SER A 356 -15.02 -31.16 -16.66
C SER A 356 -14.58 -29.69 -16.53
N LYS A 357 -13.56 -29.30 -17.31
CA LYS A 357 -12.93 -27.97 -17.26
C LYS A 357 -13.98 -26.88 -17.53
N ALA A 358 -14.12 -25.93 -16.61
CA ALA A 358 -15.10 -24.85 -16.72
C ALA A 358 -14.94 -24.06 -18.03
N MET A 359 -16.00 -23.98 -18.82
CA MET A 359 -16.05 -23.17 -20.03
C MET A 359 -16.31 -21.73 -19.63
N ARG A 360 -15.39 -20.82 -19.97
CA ARG A 360 -15.55 -19.39 -19.73
C ARG A 360 -15.96 -18.69 -21.02
N ARG A 361 -17.06 -17.95 -20.96
CA ARG A 361 -17.56 -17.13 -22.07
C ARG A 361 -17.69 -15.69 -21.62
N LYS A 362 -17.28 -14.78 -22.51
CA LYS A 362 -17.48 -13.35 -22.31
C LYS A 362 -18.70 -12.91 -23.08
N PHE A 363 -19.56 -12.17 -22.42
CA PHE A 363 -20.73 -11.54 -22.99
C PHE A 363 -20.56 -10.03 -22.90
N SER A 364 -21.01 -9.34 -23.94
CA SER A 364 -21.12 -7.89 -23.94
C SER A 364 -22.57 -7.56 -24.24
N TYR A 365 -23.24 -6.97 -23.27
CA TYR A 365 -24.62 -6.55 -23.37
C TYR A 365 -24.66 -5.05 -23.56
N LEU A 366 -25.45 -4.63 -24.55
CA LEU A 366 -25.89 -3.25 -24.68
C LEU A 366 -27.35 -3.22 -24.25
N ILE A 367 -27.61 -2.58 -23.10
CA ILE A 367 -28.95 -2.41 -22.55
C ILE A 367 -29.44 -1.05 -23.04
N LEU A 368 -30.36 -1.07 -24.01
CA LEU A 368 -30.98 0.13 -24.55
C LEU A 368 -32.27 0.41 -23.79
N VAL A 369 -32.32 1.56 -23.13
CA VAL A 369 -33.55 2.03 -22.49
C VAL A 369 -34.39 2.68 -23.57
N SER A 370 -35.40 1.95 -24.06
CA SER A 370 -36.37 2.50 -25.01
C SER A 370 -37.52 3.16 -24.26
N PRO A 371 -37.91 4.41 -24.57
CA PRO A 371 -39.15 4.96 -24.09
C PRO A 371 -40.29 4.12 -24.68
N GLY A 372 -40.97 3.36 -23.83
CA GLY A 372 -42.13 2.57 -24.24
C GLY A 372 -43.18 3.49 -24.85
N GLN A 373 -43.37 3.40 -26.17
CA GLN A 373 -44.55 3.92 -26.82
C GLN A 373 -45.72 3.09 -26.30
N GLY A 374 -46.53 3.68 -25.41
CA GLY A 374 -47.73 3.03 -24.89
C GLY A 374 -48.61 2.60 -26.05
N ARG A 375 -48.69 1.29 -26.32
CA ARG A 375 -49.85 0.73 -27.00
C ARG A 375 -51.00 0.79 -26.00
N GLY A 376 -51.74 1.89 -26.05
CA GLY A 376 -53.14 1.85 -25.71
C GLY A 376 -53.80 0.83 -26.63
N ASN A 377 -54.33 -0.24 -26.06
CA ASN A 377 -55.35 -1.03 -26.71
C ASN A 377 -56.68 -0.69 -26.03
N ALA A 378 -57.64 -0.40 -26.89
CA ALA A 378 -59.06 -0.22 -26.63
C ALA A 378 -59.71 -1.41 -25.94
#